data_AF-A0A1K1MK06-F1
#
_entry.id   AF-A0A1K1MK06-F1
#
_cell.length_a   1.000
_cell.length_b   1.000
_cell.length_c   1.000
_cell.angle_alpha   90.00
_cell.angle_beta   90.00
_cell.angle_gamma   90.00
#
_symmetry.space_group_name_H-M   'P 1'
#
loop_
_entity.id
_entity.type
_entity.pdbx_description
1 polymer ?
#
loop_
_entity_poly.entity_id
_entity_poly.type
_entity_poly.pdbx_seq_one_letter_code
_entity_poly.pdbx_strand_id
1 'polypeptide(L)'
;MTRPSAMPSTCAGAPISPSMIAEEALALVEAFAARDMEEMTFRATMLLTYARDTGQMSLAVASIAFLEEVLDGGTAQHMSNAFEHVIAAAAAIVEATIAQAPAHV
;
A
#
# COMPACT_ATOMS: atom_id res chain seq x y z
N MET A 1 -20.49 0.23 45.19
CA MET A 1 -20.52 0.69 43.77
C MET A 1 -19.10 0.63 43.23
N THR A 2 -18.72 -0.47 42.58
CA THR A 2 -17.38 -0.70 42.03
C THR A 2 -17.35 -0.27 40.56
N ARG A 3 -16.45 0.65 40.21
CA ARG A 3 -16.20 1.07 38.81
C ARG A 3 -15.76 -0.15 37.99
N PRO A 4 -16.28 -0.35 36.76
CA PRO A 4 -15.67 -1.30 35.83
C PRO A 4 -14.31 -0.74 35.39
N SER A 5 -13.27 -1.57 35.54
CA SER A 5 -11.95 -1.33 34.97
C SER A 5 -12.06 -1.36 33.45
N ALA A 6 -11.77 -0.23 32.80
CA ALA A 6 -11.50 -0.21 31.38
C ALA A 6 -10.15 -0.89 31.15
N MET A 7 -10.14 -2.05 30.50
CA MET A 7 -8.90 -2.59 29.96
C MET A 7 -8.49 -1.75 28.75
N PRO A 8 -7.23 -1.30 28.64
CA PRO A 8 -6.74 -0.73 27.39
C PRO A 8 -6.68 -1.86 26.36
N SER A 9 -7.65 -1.89 25.44
CA SER A 9 -7.59 -2.73 24.25
C SER A 9 -6.57 -2.11 23.31
N THR A 10 -5.28 -2.39 23.52
CA THR A 10 -4.24 -2.06 22.54
C THR A 10 -4.31 -3.08 21.42
N CYS A 11 -5.24 -2.89 20.49
CA CYS A 11 -5.04 -3.34 19.11
C CYS A 11 -4.02 -2.40 18.46
N ALA A 12 -2.80 -2.35 19.00
CA ALA A 12 -1.69 -1.75 18.28
C ALA A 12 -1.31 -2.78 17.21
N GLY A 13 -1.86 -2.62 16.01
CA GLY A 13 -1.40 -3.37 14.84
C GLY A 13 0.12 -3.27 14.75
N ALA A 14 0.77 -4.36 14.35
CA ALA A 14 2.22 -4.35 14.18
C ALA A 14 2.62 -3.16 13.29
N PRO A 15 3.70 -2.44 13.62
CA PRO A 15 4.13 -1.29 12.81
C PRO A 15 4.35 -1.75 11.38
N ILE A 16 3.66 -1.12 10.43
CA ILE A 16 3.83 -1.41 9.00
C ILE A 16 5.25 -1.02 8.61
N SER A 17 6.02 -2.03 8.19
CA SER A 17 7.39 -1.83 7.74
C SER A 17 7.42 -1.50 6.23
N PRO A 18 8.43 -0.77 5.76
CA PRO A 18 8.62 -0.53 4.32
C PRO A 18 8.75 -1.81 3.48
N SER A 19 9.21 -2.92 4.07
CA SER A 19 9.24 -4.22 3.38
C SER A 19 7.86 -4.78 3.10
N MET A 20 6.87 -4.56 3.98
CA MET A 20 5.48 -4.96 3.71
C MET A 20 4.89 -4.18 2.52
N ILE A 21 5.22 -2.90 2.38
CA ILE A 21 4.82 -2.09 1.21
C ILE A 21 5.46 -2.65 -0.06
N ALA A 22 6.75 -3.05 0.00
CA ALA A 22 7.44 -3.64 -1.14
C ALA A 22 6.86 -5.00 -1.56
N GLU A 23 6.52 -5.86 -0.58
CA GLU A 23 5.91 -7.16 -0.81
C GLU A 23 4.53 -7.03 -1.46
N GLU A 24 3.67 -6.14 -0.96
CA GLU A 24 2.36 -5.89 -1.56
C GLU A 24 2.46 -5.26 -2.95
N ALA A 25 3.43 -4.36 -3.18
CA ALA A 25 3.68 -3.79 -4.50
C ALA A 25 4.14 -4.85 -5.50
N LEU A 26 5.00 -5.79 -5.09
CA LEU A 26 5.43 -6.91 -5.92
C LEU A 26 4.24 -7.85 -6.25
N ALA A 27 3.43 -8.19 -5.25
CA ALA A 27 2.23 -9.00 -5.46
C ALA A 27 1.22 -8.30 -6.41
N LEU A 28 1.12 -6.98 -6.35
CA LEU A 28 0.30 -6.20 -7.29
C LEU A 28 0.84 -6.29 -8.73
N VAL A 29 2.17 -6.29 -8.93
CA VAL A 29 2.78 -6.50 -10.26
C VAL A 29 2.42 -7.87 -10.82
N GLU A 30 2.48 -8.91 -9.99
CA GLU A 30 2.12 -10.27 -10.38
C GLU A 30 0.63 -10.38 -10.76
N ALA A 31 -0.24 -9.78 -9.96
CA ALA A 31 -1.68 -9.70 -10.24
C ALA A 31 -1.97 -8.97 -11.56
N PHE A 32 -1.28 -7.86 -11.82
CA PHE A 32 -1.41 -7.11 -13.07
C PHE A 32 -0.97 -7.93 -14.29
N ALA A 33 0.16 -8.64 -14.18
CA ALA A 33 0.64 -9.52 -15.24
C ALA A 33 -0.32 -10.70 -15.51
N ALA A 34 -0.94 -11.24 -14.47
CA ALA A 34 -1.94 -12.30 -14.56
C ALA A 34 -3.33 -11.80 -15.02
N ARG A 35 -3.54 -10.48 -15.09
CA ARG A 35 -4.84 -9.82 -15.31
C ARG A 35 -5.90 -10.26 -14.28
N ASP A 36 -5.46 -10.51 -13.05
CA ASP A 36 -6.32 -10.89 -11.95
C ASP A 36 -6.92 -9.64 -11.30
N MET A 37 -8.15 -9.30 -11.69
CA MET A 37 -8.84 -8.09 -11.23
C MET A 37 -9.14 -8.12 -9.73
N GLU A 38 -9.43 -9.30 -9.19
CA GLU A 38 -9.74 -9.45 -7.76
C GLU A 38 -8.48 -9.22 -6.94
N GLU A 39 -7.38 -9.86 -7.32
CA GLU A 39 -6.10 -9.71 -6.64
C GLU A 39 -5.54 -8.29 -6.80
N MET A 40 -5.67 -7.66 -7.97
CA MET A 40 -5.29 -6.26 -8.16
C MET A 40 -6.05 -5.32 -7.21
N THR A 41 -7.36 -5.52 -7.07
CA THR A 41 -8.21 -4.73 -6.17
C THR A 41 -7.81 -4.94 -4.71
N PHE A 42 -7.56 -6.19 -4.32
CA PHE A 42 -7.14 -6.55 -2.97
C PHE A 42 -5.80 -5.90 -2.62
N ARG A 43 -4.77 -6.10 -3.45
CA ARG A 43 -3.41 -5.58 -3.19
C ARG A 43 -3.35 -4.06 -3.18
N ALA A 44 -4.06 -3.40 -4.10
CA ALA A 44 -4.16 -1.94 -4.08
C ALA A 44 -4.88 -1.40 -2.83
N THR A 45 -5.89 -2.12 -2.32
CA THR A 45 -6.56 -1.77 -1.06
C THR A 45 -5.63 -1.94 0.15
N MET A 46 -4.81 -3.00 0.17
CA MET A 46 -3.79 -3.20 1.20
C MET A 46 -2.75 -2.07 1.19
N LEU A 47 -2.24 -1.71 0.02
CA LEU A 47 -1.31 -0.59 -0.15
C LEU A 47 -1.92 0.74 0.30
N LEU A 48 -3.20 1.00 -0.02
CA LEU A 48 -3.91 2.19 0.47
C LEU A 48 -4.01 2.21 2.00
N THR A 49 -4.28 1.06 2.62
CA THR A 49 -4.36 0.94 4.08
C THR A 49 -3.01 1.25 4.72
N TYR A 50 -1.94 0.63 4.20
CA TYR A 50 -0.57 0.88 4.67
C TYR A 50 -0.15 2.34 4.48
N ALA A 51 -0.49 2.93 3.34
CA ALA A 51 -0.22 4.34 3.07
C ALA A 51 -0.89 5.28 4.07
N ARG A 52 -2.14 4.99 4.45
CA ARG A 52 -2.87 5.76 5.47
C ARG A 52 -2.26 5.60 6.85
N ASP A 53 -1.94 4.38 7.25
CA ASP A 53 -1.38 4.07 8.57
C ASP A 53 0.02 4.68 8.75
N THR A 54 0.78 4.80 7.67
CA THR A 54 2.16 5.36 7.66
C THR A 54 2.23 6.83 7.26
N GLY A 55 1.11 7.45 6.87
CA GLY A 55 1.05 8.85 6.43
C GLY A 55 1.64 9.12 5.04
N GLN A 56 1.85 8.09 4.22
CA GLN A 56 2.43 8.18 2.88
C GLN A 56 1.40 8.61 1.83
N MET A 57 1.16 9.92 1.73
CA MET A 57 0.07 10.45 0.88
C MET A 57 0.23 10.15 -0.61
N SER A 58 1.44 10.15 -1.16
CA SER A 58 1.67 9.85 -2.57
C SER A 58 1.20 8.44 -2.94
N LEU A 59 1.49 7.45 -2.09
CA LEU A 59 1.04 6.08 -2.29
C LEU A 59 -0.48 5.95 -2.13
N ALA A 60 -1.06 6.66 -1.16
CA ALA A 60 -2.52 6.65 -0.96
C ALA A 60 -3.26 7.19 -2.18
N VAL A 61 -2.83 8.34 -2.73
CA VAL A 61 -3.44 8.95 -3.93
C VAL A 61 -3.30 8.04 -5.13
N ALA A 62 -2.11 7.48 -5.37
CA ALA A 62 -1.89 6.57 -6.48
C ALA A 62 -2.77 5.30 -6.37
N SER A 63 -2.89 4.74 -5.16
CA SER A 63 -3.70 3.53 -4.93
C SER A 63 -5.19 3.79 -5.14
N ILE A 64 -5.69 4.96 -4.75
CA ILE A 64 -7.08 5.36 -5.01
C ILE A 64 -7.33 5.49 -6.52
N ALA A 65 -6.47 6.23 -7.22
CA ALA A 65 -6.62 6.41 -8.67
C ALA A 65 -6.59 5.07 -9.42
N PHE A 66 -5.72 4.16 -9.02
CA PHE A 66 -5.70 2.82 -9.61
C PHE A 66 -6.97 2.01 -9.31
N LEU A 67 -7.47 2.05 -8.07
CA LEU A 67 -8.73 1.39 -7.71
C LEU A 67 -9.93 1.94 -8.48
N GLU A 68 -10.00 3.26 -8.68
CA GLU A 68 -11.04 3.88 -9.51
C GLU A 68 -11.00 3.34 -10.95
N GLU A 69 -9.83 3.28 -11.57
CA GLU A 69 -9.69 2.73 -12.92
C GLU A 69 -10.03 1.23 -13.00
N VAL A 70 -9.66 0.43 -11.99
CA VAL A 70 -9.96 -1.01 -11.93
C VAL A 70 -11.47 -1.26 -11.77
N LEU A 71 -12.13 -0.50 -10.90
CA LEU A 71 -13.55 -0.68 -10.56
C LEU A 71 -14.51 -0.11 -11.60
N ASP A 72 -14.15 1.02 -12.22
CA ASP A 72 -14.95 1.66 -13.26
C ASP A 72 -14.79 0.99 -14.63
N GLY A 73 -13.88 0.00 -14.74
CA GLY A 73 -13.56 -0.67 -15.99
C GLY A 73 -12.87 0.27 -16.96
N GLY A 74 -11.92 1.07 -16.45
CA GLY A 74 -11.10 1.99 -17.20
C GLY A 74 -10.41 1.34 -18.39
N THR A 75 -9.94 2.17 -19.33
CA THR A 75 -9.20 1.64 -20.48
C THR A 75 -7.90 0.97 -20.01
N ALA A 76 -7.43 -0.04 -20.73
CA ALA A 76 -6.17 -0.72 -20.40
C ALA A 76 -4.99 0.26 -20.26
N GLN A 77 -5.00 1.37 -21.02
CA GLN A 77 -4.00 2.42 -20.91
C GLN A 77 -4.10 3.19 -19.59
N HIS A 78 -5.31 3.58 -19.18
CA HIS A 78 -5.49 4.31 -17.92
C HIS A 78 -5.13 3.44 -16.71
N MET A 79 -5.54 2.17 -16.72
CA MET A 79 -5.16 1.21 -15.70
C MET A 79 -3.63 1.04 -15.63
N SER A 80 -2.94 0.93 -16.77
CA SER A 80 -1.47 0.84 -16.80
C SER A 80 -0.79 2.09 -16.23
N ASN A 81 -1.26 3.28 -16.61
CA ASN A 81 -0.69 4.53 -16.10
C ASN A 81 -0.88 4.65 -14.57
N ALA A 82 -2.08 4.33 -14.07
CA ALA A 82 -2.37 4.37 -12.65
C ALA A 82 -1.57 3.31 -11.87
N PHE A 83 -1.42 2.11 -12.43
CA PHE A 83 -0.57 1.06 -11.89
C PHE A 83 0.90 1.51 -11.77
N GLU A 84 1.46 2.10 -12.83
CA GLU A 84 2.84 2.63 -12.82
C GLU A 84 3.05 3.66 -11.71
N HIS A 85 2.07 4.53 -11.47
CA HIS A 85 2.13 5.50 -10.37
C HIS A 85 2.12 4.85 -8.98
N VAL A 86 1.37 3.76 -8.79
CA VAL A 86 1.39 2.99 -7.52
C VAL A 86 2.77 2.41 -7.28
N ILE A 87 3.37 1.77 -8.29
CA ILE A 87 4.69 1.15 -8.18
C ILE A 87 5.78 2.22 -7.95
N ALA A 88 5.72 3.34 -8.66
CA ALA A 88 6.67 4.45 -8.46
C ALA A 88 6.59 5.02 -7.04
N ALA A 89 5.37 5.19 -6.49
CA ALA A 89 5.18 5.67 -5.13
C ALA A 89 5.69 4.67 -4.08
N ALA A 90 5.44 3.37 -4.27
CA ALA A 90 5.97 2.32 -3.41
C ALA A 90 7.50 2.28 -3.44
N ALA A 91 8.12 2.37 -4.63
CA ALA A 91 9.56 2.37 -4.79
C ALA A 91 10.23 3.56 -4.07
N ALA A 92 9.65 4.76 -4.15
CA ALA A 92 10.17 5.94 -3.48
C ALA A 92 10.21 5.78 -1.94
N ILE A 93 9.25 5.07 -1.35
CA ILE A 93 9.22 4.78 0.09
C ILE A 93 10.35 3.81 0.46
N VAL A 94 10.56 2.77 -0.34
CA VAL A 94 11.63 1.79 -0.13
C VAL A 94 13.00 2.47 -0.28
N GLU A 95 13.19 3.29 -1.31
CA GLU A 95 14.42 4.03 -1.54
C GLU A 95 14.74 4.98 -0.38
N ALA A 96 13.75 5.73 0.10
CA ALA A 96 13.92 6.60 1.26
C ALA A 96 14.32 5.82 2.52
N THR A 97 13.83 4.59 2.67
CA THR A 97 14.19 3.71 3.79
C THR A 97 15.64 3.22 3.67
N ILE A 98 16.08 2.83 2.47
CA ILE A 98 17.47 2.41 2.22
C ILE A 98 18.44 3.57 2.47
N ALA A 99 18.10 4.78 2.01
CA ALA A 99 18.92 5.98 2.21
C ALA A 99 19.05 6.38 3.69
N GLN A 100 18.09 5.98 4.53
CA GLN A 100 18.08 6.23 5.98
C GLN A 100 18.76 5.11 6.80
N ALA A 101 19.13 3.99 6.18
CA ALA A 101 19.84 2.92 6.88
C ALA A 101 21.24 3.42 7.29
N PRO A 102 21.64 3.28 8.57
CA PRO A 102 22.96 3.71 9.00
C PRO A 102 24.04 2.94 8.24
N ALA A 103 24.95 3.66 7.61
CA ALA A 103 26.16 3.12 7.01
C ALA A 103 27.01 2.49 8.12
N HIS A 104 26.78 1.22 8.42
CA HIS A 104 27.66 0.46 9.29
C HIS A 104 28.95 0.17 8.52
N VAL A 105 30.00 0.84 8.99
CA VAL A 105 31.43 0.70 8.69
C VAL A 105 31.89 -0.75 8.77
#